data_AF-N0B5G6-F1
#
_entry.id   AF-N0B5G6-F1
#
_cell.length_a   1.000
_cell.length_b   1.000
_cell.length_c   1.000
_cell.angle_alpha   90.00
_cell.angle_beta   90.00
_cell.angle_gamma   90.00
#
_symmetry.space_group_name_H-M   'P 1'
#
loop_
_entity.id
_entity.type
_entity.pdbx_description
1 polymer ?
#
loop_
_entity_poly.entity_id
_entity_poly.type
_entity_poly.pdbx_seq_one_letter_code
_entity_poly.pdbx_strand_id
1 'polypeptide(L)'
;MQLLIIILLVLNFIGVLFLIIRSFFKTKNDSQLVLSQKILENQGQLNRQLMEVKSKLEHYYESIQLEPQQWRAEKPFFEAPPQVETKPKKEQKLLLNDRYKEIFELNVQGLTADEIAKKLDRGYGEVSLILGLAAQEKA
;
A
#
# COMPACT_ATOMS: atom_id res chain seq x y z
N MET A 1 -75.02 0.65 18.04
CA MET A 1 -74.04 -0.16 18.79
C MET A 1 -72.87 -0.62 17.92
N GLN A 2 -73.09 -1.29 16.78
CA GLN A 2 -72.01 -1.82 15.93
C GLN A 2 -71.04 -0.74 15.37
N LEU A 3 -71.54 0.40 14.89
CA LEU A 3 -70.68 1.50 14.41
C LEU A 3 -69.72 2.05 15.48
N LEU A 4 -70.19 2.11 16.73
CA LEU A 4 -69.43 2.65 17.85
C LEU A 4 -68.24 1.73 18.21
N ILE A 5 -68.47 0.42 18.14
CA ILE A 5 -67.41 -0.61 18.32
C ILE A 5 -66.35 -0.50 17.21
N ILE A 6 -66.78 -0.34 15.95
CA ILE A 6 -65.85 -0.21 14.81
C ILE A 6 -64.97 1.02 14.96
N ILE A 7 -65.55 2.17 15.33
CA ILE A 7 -64.79 3.41 15.54
C ILE A 7 -63.75 3.24 16.65
N LEU A 8 -64.12 2.60 17.76
CA LEU A 8 -63.22 2.35 18.89
C LEU A 8 -62.04 1.44 18.50
N LEU A 9 -62.30 0.46 17.65
CA LEU A 9 -61.30 -0.50 17.17
C LEU A 9 -60.30 0.17 16.20
N VAL A 10 -60.79 1.02 15.30
CA VAL A 10 -59.94 1.80 14.39
C VAL A 10 -59.07 2.79 15.18
N LEU A 11 -59.63 3.47 16.18
CA LEU A 11 -58.88 4.43 16.99
C LEU A 11 -57.73 3.75 17.77
N ASN A 12 -58.00 2.57 18.32
CA ASN A 12 -56.99 1.77 19.01
C ASN A 12 -55.91 1.30 18.04
N PHE A 13 -56.31 0.81 16.87
CA PHE A 13 -55.38 0.37 15.83
C PHE A 13 -54.44 1.50 15.37
N ILE A 14 -54.97 2.71 15.17
CA ILE A 14 -54.16 3.89 14.82
C ILE A 14 -53.16 4.21 15.94
N GLY A 15 -53.58 4.15 17.21
CA GLY A 15 -52.70 4.37 18.35
C GLY A 15 -51.55 3.37 18.42
N VAL A 16 -51.84 2.09 18.22
CA VAL A 16 -50.82 1.02 18.16
C VAL A 16 -49.88 1.23 16.98
N LEU A 17 -50.42 1.54 15.80
CA LEU A 17 -49.62 1.81 14.60
C LEU A 17 -48.67 2.99 14.82
N PHE A 18 -49.16 4.06 15.45
CA PHE A 18 -48.36 5.23 15.80
C PHE A 18 -47.22 4.89 16.77
N LEU A 19 -47.48 4.05 17.79
CA LEU A 19 -46.46 3.61 18.73
C LEU A 19 -45.37 2.76 18.07
N ILE A 20 -45.76 1.85 17.17
CA ILE A 20 -44.81 1.02 16.40
C ILE A 20 -43.92 1.91 15.55
N ILE A 21 -44.51 2.83 14.78
CA ILE A 21 -43.78 3.77 13.93
C ILE A 21 -42.79 4.59 14.78
N ARG A 22 -43.25 5.16 15.90
CA ARG A 22 -42.40 5.94 16.81
C ARG A 22 -41.22 5.13 17.37
N SER A 23 -41.44 3.85 17.69
CA SER A 23 -40.39 2.95 18.18
C SER A 23 -39.30 2.69 17.13
N PHE A 24 -39.70 2.49 15.86
CA PHE A 24 -38.75 2.31 14.76
C PHE A 24 -37.91 3.57 14.49
N PHE A 25 -38.52 4.76 14.53
CA PHE A 25 -37.79 6.01 14.32
C PHE A 25 -36.77 6.31 15.41
N LYS A 26 -37.08 6.03 16.68
CA LYS A 26 -36.15 6.27 17.80
C LYS A 26 -34.89 5.41 17.70
N THR A 27 -35.04 4.14 17.35
CA THR A 27 -33.93 3.16 17.28
C THR A 27 -32.93 3.47 16.15
N LYS A 28 -33.41 4.00 15.02
CA LYS A 28 -32.57 4.35 13.86
C LYS A 28 -31.63 5.53 14.15
N ASN A 29 -32.07 6.47 14.98
CA ASN A 29 -31.31 7.68 15.28
C ASN A 29 -30.08 7.39 16.16
N ASP A 30 -30.24 6.54 17.17
CA ASP A 30 -29.14 6.14 18.07
C ASP A 30 -28.06 5.37 17.30
N SER A 31 -28.46 4.51 16.36
CA SER A 31 -27.53 3.74 15.53
C SER A 31 -26.69 4.63 14.59
N GLN A 32 -27.27 5.70 14.04
CA GLN A 32 -26.52 6.65 13.21
C GLN A 32 -25.52 7.46 14.02
N LEU A 33 -25.86 7.84 15.25
CA LEU A 33 -24.99 8.63 16.11
C LEU A 33 -23.75 7.82 16.55
N VAL A 34 -23.92 6.52 16.83
CA VAL A 34 -22.79 5.63 17.12
C VAL A 34 -21.89 5.42 15.89
N LEU A 35 -22.48 5.33 14.69
CA LEU A 35 -21.71 5.18 13.45
C LEU A 35 -20.89 6.42 13.13
N SER A 36 -21.49 7.62 13.24
CA SER A 36 -20.77 8.87 12.98
C SER A 36 -19.62 9.07 13.98
N GLN A 37 -19.83 8.71 15.25
CA GLN A 37 -18.76 8.70 16.25
C GLN A 37 -17.60 7.77 15.86
N LYS A 38 -17.90 6.51 15.48
CA LYS A 38 -16.86 5.56 15.03
C LYS A 38 -16.10 6.04 13.80
N ILE A 39 -16.80 6.68 12.85
CA ILE A 39 -16.17 7.26 11.65
C ILE A 39 -15.19 8.36 12.06
N LEU A 40 -15.58 9.25 12.98
CA LEU A 40 -14.73 10.34 13.46
C LEU A 40 -13.50 9.82 14.23
N GLU A 41 -13.69 8.81 15.08
CA GLU A 41 -12.58 8.16 15.81
C GLU A 41 -11.59 7.50 14.84
N ASN A 42 -12.08 6.75 13.85
CA ASN A 42 -11.24 6.14 12.82
C ASN A 42 -10.49 7.18 11.98
N GLN A 43 -11.14 8.29 11.62
CA GLN A 43 -10.48 9.40 10.91
C GLN A 43 -9.31 9.97 11.72
N GLY A 44 -9.49 10.12 13.04
CA GLY A 44 -8.42 10.56 13.95
C GLY A 44 -7.25 9.57 13.99
N GLN A 45 -7.52 8.26 14.04
CA GLN A 45 -6.48 7.23 14.02
C GLN A 45 -5.71 7.22 12.70
N LEU A 46 -6.41 7.28 11.57
CA LEU A 46 -5.79 7.35 10.24
C LEU A 46 -4.88 8.57 10.10
N ASN A 47 -5.33 9.75 10.56
CA ASN A 47 -4.49 10.94 10.53
C ASN A 47 -3.22 10.81 11.37
N ARG A 48 -3.28 10.16 12.54
CA ARG A 48 -2.09 9.90 13.37
C ARG A 48 -1.11 8.98 12.66
N GLN A 49 -1.61 7.87 12.10
CA GLN A 49 -0.77 6.93 11.34
C GLN A 49 -0.14 7.60 10.11
N LEU A 50 -0.90 8.42 9.39
CA LEU A 50 -0.41 9.16 8.23
C LEU A 50 0.68 10.17 8.64
N MET A 51 0.50 10.85 9.77
CA MET A 51 1.50 11.78 10.31
C MET A 51 2.78 11.04 10.76
N GLU A 52 2.66 9.87 11.37
CA GLU A 52 3.81 9.03 11.76
C GLU A 52 4.59 8.54 10.54
N VAL A 53 3.88 8.04 9.52
CA VAL A 53 4.50 7.60 8.26
C VAL A 53 5.16 8.77 7.55
N LYS A 54 4.49 9.92 7.50
CA LYS A 54 5.04 11.14 6.90
C LYS A 54 6.30 11.59 7.63
N SER A 55 6.30 11.58 8.97
CA SER A 55 7.47 11.93 9.77
C SER A 55 8.62 10.95 9.57
N LYS A 56 8.35 9.64 9.51
CA LYS A 56 9.35 8.62 9.17
C LYS A 56 9.93 8.86 7.78
N LEU A 57 9.09 9.19 6.80
CA LEU A 57 9.53 9.47 5.43
C LEU A 57 10.37 10.75 5.34
N GLU A 58 9.98 11.82 6.03
CA GLU A 58 10.76 13.06 6.13
C GLU A 58 12.12 12.78 6.77
N HIS A 59 12.15 11.99 7.85
CA HIS A 59 13.40 11.59 8.49
C HIS A 59 14.31 10.78 7.56
N TYR A 60 13.76 9.83 6.81
CA TYR A 60 14.52 9.10 5.78
C TYR A 60 15.03 10.05 4.69
N TYR A 61 14.20 10.97 4.22
CA TYR A 61 14.59 11.92 3.18
C TYR A 61 15.72 12.84 3.64
N GLU A 62 15.69 13.32 4.89
CA GLU A 62 16.78 14.09 5.50
C GLU A 62 18.06 13.26 5.63
N SER A 63 17.98 12.00 6.07
CA SER A 63 19.15 11.11 6.15
C SER A 63 19.80 10.85 4.78
N ILE A 64 18.98 10.65 3.75
CA ILE A 64 19.45 10.38 2.38
C ILE A 64 20.00 11.65 1.72
N GLN A 65 19.49 12.84 2.06
CA GLN A 65 20.01 14.11 1.54
C GLN A 65 21.31 14.58 2.20
N LEU A 66 21.62 14.12 3.41
CA LEU A 66 22.87 14.45 4.12
C LEU A 66 24.03 13.52 3.75
N GLU A 67 23.76 12.30 3.30
CA GLU A 67 24.79 11.34 2.89
C GLU A 67 25.60 11.66 1.60
N PRO A 68 25.11 12.36 0.56
CA PRO A 68 25.86 12.54 -0.69
C PRO A 68 27.08 13.46 -0.57
N GLN A 69 27.26 14.17 0.55
CA GLN A 69 28.45 14.99 0.79
C GLN A 69 29.59 14.26 1.50
N GLN A 70 29.30 13.28 2.36
CA GLN A 70 30.35 12.53 3.06
C GLN A 70 31.16 11.65 2.10
N TRP A 71 30.48 11.03 1.11
CA TRP A 71 31.15 10.28 0.03
C TRP A 71 31.97 11.15 -0.95
N ARG A 72 31.75 12.48 -0.99
CA ARG A 72 32.60 13.40 -1.77
C ARG A 72 33.80 13.92 -0.99
N ALA A 73 33.68 14.08 0.32
CA ALA A 73 34.74 14.63 1.16
C ALA A 73 35.85 13.62 1.52
N GLU A 74 35.62 12.32 1.33
CA GLU A 74 36.63 11.27 1.53
C GLU A 74 37.44 10.93 0.27
N LYS A 75 37.17 11.59 -0.87
CA LYS A 75 38.00 11.53 -2.09
C LYS A 75 38.83 12.80 -2.40
N PRO A 76 39.64 13.40 -1.48
CA PRO A 76 40.57 14.45 -1.86
C PRO A 76 42.04 14.00 -1.71
N PHE A 77 42.41 12.78 -2.12
CA PHE A 77 43.83 12.41 -2.12
C PHE A 77 44.35 11.54 -3.26
N PHE A 78 43.58 11.28 -4.33
CA PHE A 78 44.19 10.68 -5.51
C PHE A 78 43.78 11.39 -6.80
N GLU A 79 44.81 11.99 -7.40
CA GLU A 79 45.00 12.33 -8.82
C GLU A 79 44.44 13.65 -9.38
N ALA A 80 45.38 14.59 -9.55
CA ALA A 80 45.45 15.49 -10.69
C ALA A 80 45.36 14.70 -12.03
N PRO A 81 44.90 15.34 -13.12
CA PRO A 81 44.27 14.64 -14.23
C PRO A 81 45.29 14.01 -15.18
N PRO A 82 45.03 12.77 -15.65
CA PRO A 82 45.30 12.40 -17.02
C PRO A 82 43.98 12.22 -17.76
N GLN A 83 44.00 12.75 -18.97
CA GLN A 83 42.97 12.59 -19.98
C GLN A 83 42.60 11.11 -20.21
N VAL A 84 41.30 10.87 -20.48
CA VAL A 84 40.76 9.79 -21.32
C VAL A 84 40.78 8.37 -20.72
N GLU A 85 39.61 7.90 -20.25
CA GLU A 85 38.87 6.76 -20.84
C GLU A 85 37.65 6.39 -19.97
N THR A 86 36.47 6.54 -20.57
CA THR A 86 35.21 5.95 -20.13
C THR A 86 35.34 4.42 -20.06
N LYS A 87 35.65 3.86 -18.89
CA LYS A 87 35.54 2.41 -18.66
C LYS A 87 34.07 2.04 -18.37
N PRO A 88 33.49 1.08 -19.12
CA PRO A 88 32.06 0.88 -19.17
C PRO A 88 31.58 0.01 -18.01
N LYS A 89 30.29 0.24 -17.69
CA LYS A 89 29.27 -0.54 -16.97
C LYS A 89 29.24 -2.08 -17.28
N LYS A 90 30.39 -2.76 -17.31
CA LYS A 90 30.57 -4.18 -17.67
C LYS A 90 30.74 -5.10 -16.46
N GLU A 91 31.26 -4.61 -15.34
CA GLU A 91 31.53 -5.48 -14.18
C GLU A 91 30.25 -5.96 -13.45
N GLN A 92 29.21 -5.12 -13.40
CA GLN A 92 27.91 -5.52 -12.82
C GLN A 92 27.18 -6.61 -13.62
N LYS A 93 27.47 -6.72 -14.93
CA LYS A 93 26.81 -7.66 -15.85
C LYS A 93 27.18 -9.12 -15.60
N LEU A 94 28.40 -9.36 -15.14
CA LEU A 94 28.87 -10.73 -14.85
C LEU A 94 28.31 -11.22 -13.52
N LEU A 95 28.26 -10.35 -12.50
CA LEU A 95 27.83 -10.71 -11.15
C LEU A 95 26.33 -11.03 -11.03
N LEU A 96 25.47 -10.36 -11.80
CA LEU A 96 24.01 -10.62 -11.77
C LEU A 96 23.65 -11.92 -12.50
N ASN A 97 24.27 -12.18 -13.65
CA ASN A 97 24.04 -13.40 -14.42
C ASN A 97 24.47 -14.64 -13.64
N ASP A 98 25.59 -14.58 -12.92
CA ASP A 98 26.09 -15.73 -12.17
C ASP A 98 25.22 -16.04 -10.94
N ARG A 99 24.72 -15.02 -10.22
CA ARG A 99 23.90 -15.20 -9.01
C ARG A 99 22.45 -15.59 -9.29
N TYR A 100 21.91 -15.17 -10.42
CA TYR A 100 20.50 -15.39 -10.79
C TYR A 100 20.34 -16.20 -12.07
N LYS A 101 21.37 -16.98 -12.43
CA LYS A 101 21.42 -17.81 -13.63
C LYS A 101 20.17 -18.66 -13.81
N GLU A 102 19.73 -19.29 -12.73
CA GLU A 102 18.57 -20.18 -12.72
C GLU A 102 17.26 -19.45 -13.06
N ILE A 103 17.09 -18.20 -12.60
CA ILE A 103 15.94 -17.36 -12.95
C ILE A 103 15.93 -17.06 -14.45
N PHE A 104 17.10 -16.75 -15.03
CA PHE A 104 17.21 -16.49 -16.46
C PHE A 104 17.01 -17.74 -17.31
N GLU A 105 17.53 -18.89 -16.89
CA GLU A 105 17.32 -20.18 -17.57
C GLU A 105 15.84 -20.55 -17.61
N LEU A 106 15.10 -20.34 -16.52
CA LEU A 106 13.66 -20.61 -16.46
C LEU A 106 12.85 -19.60 -17.27
N ASN A 107 13.24 -18.33 -17.28
CA ASN A 107 12.60 -17.32 -18.12
C ASN A 107 12.81 -17.60 -19.62
N VAL A 108 13.98 -18.11 -20.02
CA VAL A 108 14.25 -18.57 -21.39
C VAL A 108 13.42 -19.80 -21.75
N GLN A 109 13.09 -20.66 -20.77
CA GLN A 109 12.14 -21.76 -20.95
C GLN A 109 10.67 -21.30 -21.07
N GLY A 110 10.41 -19.99 -20.99
CA GLY A 110 9.09 -19.40 -21.15
C GLY A 110 8.25 -19.36 -19.88
N LEU A 111 8.84 -19.66 -18.71
CA LEU A 111 8.12 -19.55 -17.45
C LEU A 111 7.92 -18.07 -17.08
N THR A 112 6.74 -17.78 -16.55
CA THR A 112 6.39 -16.46 -16.02
C THR A 112 7.08 -16.19 -14.68
N ALA A 113 7.23 -14.93 -14.30
CA ALA A 113 7.86 -14.55 -13.04
C ALA A 113 7.18 -15.18 -11.80
N ASP A 114 5.85 -15.40 -11.85
CA ASP A 114 5.09 -16.09 -10.79
C ASP A 114 5.43 -17.59 -10.70
N GLU A 115 5.57 -18.27 -11.85
CA GLU A 115 5.95 -19.67 -11.90
C GLU A 115 7.40 -19.89 -11.46
N ILE A 116 8.30 -18.98 -11.84
CA ILE A 116 9.71 -19.00 -11.42
C ILE A 116 9.80 -18.77 -9.91
N ALA A 117 9.07 -17.79 -9.37
CA ALA A 117 9.01 -17.51 -7.94
C ALA A 117 8.56 -18.75 -7.13
N LYS A 118 7.50 -19.43 -7.59
CA LYS A 118 7.01 -20.67 -6.99
C LYS A 118 8.00 -21.83 -7.10
N LYS A 119 8.71 -21.95 -8.24
CA LYS A 119 9.65 -23.04 -8.49
C LYS A 119 10.94 -22.92 -7.70
N LEU A 120 11.38 -21.69 -7.44
CA LEU A 120 12.62 -21.38 -6.72
C LEU A 120 12.41 -21.01 -5.24
N ASP A 121 11.17 -21.08 -4.76
CA ASP A 121 10.77 -20.62 -3.42
C ASP A 121 11.26 -19.19 -3.12
N ARG A 122 11.08 -18.29 -4.09
CA ARG A 122 11.48 -16.88 -4.01
C ARG A 122 10.28 -15.94 -4.11
N GLY A 123 10.48 -14.68 -3.70
CA GLY A 123 9.45 -13.65 -3.83
C GLY A 123 9.23 -13.22 -5.29
N TYR A 124 7.96 -13.08 -5.70
CA TYR A 124 7.58 -12.57 -7.03
C TYR A 124 8.26 -11.24 -7.37
N GLY A 125 8.32 -10.32 -6.40
CA GLY A 125 8.94 -9.00 -6.59
C GLY A 125 10.45 -9.08 -6.88
N GLU A 126 11.16 -10.00 -6.22
CA GLU A 126 12.59 -10.24 -6.47
C GLU A 126 12.82 -10.74 -7.90
N VAL A 127 12.07 -11.77 -8.30
CA VAL A 127 12.16 -12.35 -9.65
C VAL A 127 11.80 -11.32 -10.72
N SER A 128 10.71 -10.56 -10.52
CA SER A 128 10.28 -9.53 -11.47
C SER A 128 11.31 -8.41 -11.61
N LEU A 129 11.97 -8.01 -10.51
CA LEU A 129 13.00 -6.99 -10.53
C LEU A 129 14.22 -7.46 -11.32
N ILE A 130 14.69 -8.68 -11.07
CA ILE A 130 15.86 -9.27 -11.75
C ILE A 130 15.62 -9.34 -13.27
N LEU A 131 14.45 -9.84 -13.68
CA LEU A 131 14.08 -9.92 -15.09
C LEU A 131 13.94 -8.53 -15.72
N GLY A 132 13.37 -7.57 -15.00
CA GLY A 132 13.22 -6.18 -15.46
C GLY A 132 14.56 -5.48 -15.65
N LEU A 133 15.51 -5.68 -14.74
CA LEU A 133 16.87 -5.16 -14.86
C LEU A 133 17.58 -5.72 -16.09
N ALA A 134 17.46 -7.02 -16.34
CA ALA A 134 18.04 -7.65 -17.53
C ALA A 134 17.36 -7.21 -18.85
N ALA A 135 16.06 -6.89 -18.83
CA ALA A 135 15.35 -6.39 -20.00
C ALA A 135 15.79 -4.97 -20.40
N GLN A 136 15.98 -4.09 -19.41
CA GLN A 136 16.51 -2.74 -19.64
C GLN A 136 17.95 -2.73 -20.15
N GLU A 137 18.70 -3.82 -19.97
CA GLU A 137 20.06 -3.98 -20.50
C GLU A 137 20.12 -4.43 -21.97
N LYS A 138 19.02 -5.00 -22.51
CA LYS A 138 18.93 -5.45 -23.91
C LYS A 138 18.34 -4.39 -24.86
N ALA A 139 17.74 -3.33 -24.32
CA ALA A 139 17.21 -2.18 -25.05
C ALA A 139 18.30 -1.12 -25.28
#